data_AF-L0AWU8-F1
#
_entry.id   AF-L0AWU8-F1
#
_cell.length_a   1.000
_cell.length_b   1.000
_cell.length_c   1.000
_cell.angle_alpha   90.00
_cell.angle_beta   90.00
_cell.angle_gamma   90.00
#
_symmetry.space_group_name_H-M   'P 1'
#
loop_
_entity.id
_entity.type
_entity.pdbx_description
1 polymer ?
#
loop_
_entity_poly.entity_id
_entity_poly.type
_entity_poly.pdbx_seq_one_letter_code
_entity_poly.pdbx_strand_id
1 'polypeptide(L)'
;MIIPGDPRVMSRYVLAWLKNDKSKYVRVISRYRTCGNFFTNIQEFIKRPSDTSYSHVARTPLLLNVLSQETDEYINVVDVVGDEYYSPGVREFTVQSEKMDEVIIGEVRYGRYIINSRVEDLIFRKVTLEGGSYNPRITITSRYNDGMDITTSYIYISGETNKFYLWEDRRKMIALLE
;
A
#
# COMPACT_ATOMS: atom_id res chain seq x y z
N MET A 1 -25.19 5.56 -9.49
CA MET A 1 -24.62 6.58 -8.59
C MET A 1 -24.06 7.69 -9.45
N ILE A 2 -24.66 8.88 -9.38
CA ILE A 2 -24.14 10.08 -10.04
C ILE A 2 -23.57 10.92 -8.91
N ILE A 3 -22.25 11.12 -8.89
CA ILE A 3 -21.62 12.01 -7.92
C ILE A 3 -21.69 13.42 -8.53
N PRO A 4 -22.32 14.40 -7.86
CA PRO A 4 -22.35 15.77 -8.38
C PRO A 4 -20.91 16.27 -8.58
N GLY A 5 -20.70 17.07 -9.63
CA GLY A 5 -19.43 17.75 -9.82
C GLY A 5 -19.17 18.69 -8.65
N ASP A 6 -17.99 18.61 -8.04
CA ASP A 6 -17.53 19.64 -7.11
C ASP A 6 -16.87 20.74 -7.97
N PRO A 7 -17.42 21.96 -8.01
CA PRO A 7 -16.91 23.03 -8.88
C PRO A 7 -15.49 23.47 -8.52
N ARG A 8 -14.94 23.06 -7.37
CA ARG A 8 -13.56 23.36 -6.97
C ARG A 8 -12.54 22.38 -7.55
N VAL A 9 -13.00 21.28 -8.16
CA VAL A 9 -12.13 20.28 -8.79
C VAL A 9 -11.56 20.86 -10.08
N MET A 10 -10.23 20.91 -10.16
CA MET A 10 -9.54 21.35 -11.38
C MET A 10 -9.52 20.27 -12.44
N SER A 11 -9.25 19.04 -12.02
CA SER A 11 -9.22 17.88 -12.91
C SER A 11 -9.71 16.64 -12.21
N ARG A 12 -10.39 15.78 -12.97
CA ARG A 12 -10.92 14.51 -12.52
C ARG A 12 -10.53 13.42 -13.50
N TYR A 13 -9.86 12.40 -13.00
CA TYR A 13 -9.45 11.24 -13.75
C TYR A 13 -10.28 10.05 -13.28
N VAL A 14 -10.84 9.30 -14.21
CA VAL A 14 -11.65 8.12 -13.92
C VAL A 14 -10.99 6.93 -14.58
N LEU A 15 -10.48 6.01 -13.76
CA LEU A 15 -10.02 4.71 -14.19
C LEU A 15 -11.15 3.71 -13.96
N ALA A 16 -11.51 2.95 -14.99
CA ALA A 16 -12.46 1.86 -14.89
C ALA A 16 -11.82 0.55 -15.35
N TRP A 17 -11.97 -0.50 -14.56
CA TRP A 17 -11.40 -1.82 -14.83
C TRP A 17 -12.49 -2.89 -14.68
N LEU A 18 -12.62 -3.77 -15.68
CA LEU A 18 -13.46 -4.96 -15.59
C LEU A 18 -12.59 -6.15 -15.18
N LYS A 19 -12.92 -6.75 -14.04
CA LYS A 19 -12.20 -7.91 -13.50
C LYS A 19 -12.67 -9.22 -14.13
N ASN A 20 -11.88 -10.28 -13.93
CA ASN A 20 -12.16 -11.62 -14.44
C ASN A 20 -13.46 -12.22 -13.87
N ASP A 21 -13.80 -11.90 -12.62
CA ASP A 21 -15.05 -12.28 -11.95
C ASP A 21 -16.28 -11.44 -12.41
N LYS A 22 -16.10 -10.59 -13.43
CA LYS A 22 -17.07 -9.61 -13.94
C LYS A 22 -17.40 -8.46 -12.99
N SER A 23 -16.69 -8.33 -11.87
CA SER A 23 -16.77 -7.15 -11.02
C SER A 23 -16.20 -5.92 -11.75
N LYS A 24 -16.79 -4.75 -11.52
CA LYS A 24 -16.34 -3.47 -12.07
C LYS A 24 -15.69 -2.67 -10.97
N TYR A 25 -14.42 -2.36 -11.14
CA TYR A 25 -13.67 -1.48 -10.26
C TYR A 25 -13.55 -0.10 -10.90
N VAL A 26 -13.76 0.96 -10.11
CA VAL A 26 -13.65 2.35 -10.55
C VAL A 26 -12.83 3.14 -9.54
N ARG A 27 -11.78 3.82 -10.01
CA ARG A 27 -11.01 4.78 -9.22
C ARG A 27 -11.20 6.18 -9.78
N VAL A 28 -11.69 7.08 -8.94
CA VAL A 28 -11.86 8.50 -9.26
C VAL A 28 -10.79 9.28 -8.53
N ILE A 29 -9.92 9.95 -9.29
CA ILE A 29 -8.89 10.83 -8.75
C ILE A 29 -9.27 12.27 -9.04
N SER A 30 -9.55 13.05 -8.01
CA SER A 30 -9.87 14.47 -8.13
C SER A 30 -8.70 15.31 -7.63
N ARG A 31 -8.26 16.30 -8.41
CA ARG A 31 -7.26 17.28 -8.00
C ARG A 31 -7.90 18.64 -7.75
N TYR A 32 -7.47 19.27 -6.67
CA TYR A 32 -7.92 20.57 -6.21
C TYR A 32 -6.73 21.52 -6.13
N ARG A 33 -6.98 22.82 -6.27
CA ARG A 33 -6.01 23.87 -5.95
C ARG A 33 -6.60 24.82 -4.94
N THR A 34 -5.90 25.03 -3.83
CA THR A 34 -6.33 25.91 -2.75
C THR A 34 -5.13 26.66 -2.23
N CYS A 35 -5.19 27.99 -2.26
CA CYS A 35 -4.10 28.88 -1.81
C CYS A 35 -2.73 28.53 -2.40
N GLY A 36 -2.68 28.17 -3.68
CA GLY A 36 -1.44 27.80 -4.38
C GLY A 36 -0.98 26.35 -4.17
N ASN A 37 -1.57 25.62 -3.22
CA ASN A 37 -1.27 24.22 -2.96
C ASN A 37 -2.18 23.30 -3.77
N PHE A 38 -1.66 22.12 -4.14
CA PHE A 38 -2.41 21.06 -4.80
C PHE A 38 -2.78 19.97 -3.81
N PHE A 39 -4.03 19.53 -3.87
CA PHE A 39 -4.53 18.42 -3.07
C PHE A 39 -5.13 17.38 -4.00
N THR A 40 -4.91 16.10 -3.69
CA THR A 40 -5.51 14.99 -4.43
C THR A 40 -6.47 14.25 -3.52
N ASN A 41 -7.56 13.74 -4.06
CA ASN A 41 -8.48 12.84 -3.38
C ASN A 41 -8.76 11.66 -4.31
N ILE A 42 -8.51 10.45 -3.81
CA ILE A 42 -8.71 9.19 -4.50
C ILE A 42 -9.90 8.48 -3.85
N GLN A 43 -10.94 8.27 -4.63
CA GLN A 43 -12.10 7.48 -4.24
C GLN A 43 -12.13 6.19 -5.06
N GLU A 44 -12.28 5.06 -4.38
CA GLU A 44 -12.34 3.75 -5.02
C GLU A 44 -13.72 3.14 -4.80
N PHE A 45 -14.26 2.57 -5.87
CA PHE A 45 -15.57 1.97 -5.92
C PHE A 45 -15.52 0.59 -6.58
N ILE A 46 -16.37 -0.31 -6.11
CA ILE A 46 -16.55 -1.63 -6.70
C ILE A 46 -18.04 -1.93 -6.90
N LYS A 47 -18.36 -2.60 -8.00
CA LYS A 47 -19.67 -3.17 -8.27
C LYS A 47 -19.49 -4.63 -8.64
N ARG A 48 -19.90 -5.53 -7.74
CA ARG A 48 -19.91 -6.98 -8.00
C ARG A 48 -21.08 -7.34 -8.93
N PRO A 49 -21.08 -8.53 -9.57
CA PRO A 49 -22.16 -8.94 -10.46
C PRO A 49 -23.54 -8.94 -9.82
N SER A 50 -23.61 -9.23 -8.51
CA SER A 50 -24.85 -9.23 -7.72
C SER A 50 -25.30 -7.84 -7.29
N ASP A 51 -24.43 -6.83 -7.37
CA ASP A 51 -24.71 -5.52 -6.81
C ASP A 51 -25.57 -4.70 -7.78
N THR A 52 -26.60 -4.03 -7.25
CA THR A 52 -27.44 -3.11 -8.04
C THR A 52 -26.71 -1.79 -8.30
N SER A 53 -25.84 -1.36 -7.38
CA SER A 53 -25.07 -0.11 -7.44
C SER A 53 -23.59 -0.31 -7.12
N TYR A 54 -22.77 0.69 -7.46
CA TYR A 54 -21.39 0.77 -6.93
C TYR A 54 -21.41 1.04 -5.43
N SER A 55 -20.43 0.49 -4.73
CA SER A 55 -20.15 0.74 -3.31
C SER A 55 -18.69 1.20 -3.16
N HIS A 56 -18.38 1.91 -2.06
CA HIS A 56 -16.99 2.24 -1.74
C HIS A 56 -16.18 0.96 -1.46
N VAL A 57 -14.94 0.93 -1.93
CA VAL A 57 -14.01 -0.13 -1.54
C VAL A 57 -13.67 0.04 -0.06
N ALA A 58 -13.90 -1.01 0.72
CA ALA A 58 -13.56 -1.08 2.14
C ALA A 58 -12.67 -2.31 2.34
N ARG A 59 -11.45 -2.09 2.84
CA ARG A 59 -10.45 -3.15 3.00
C ARG A 59 -10.30 -3.51 4.47
N THR A 60 -10.16 -4.80 4.75
CA THR A 60 -9.83 -5.30 6.07
C THR A 60 -8.32 -5.24 6.28
N PRO A 61 -7.82 -4.54 7.31
CA PRO A 61 -6.38 -4.49 7.60
C PRO A 61 -5.90 -5.83 8.15
N LEU A 62 -4.87 -6.38 7.53
CA LEU A 62 -4.19 -7.61 7.94
C LEU A 62 -2.97 -7.30 8.81
N LEU A 63 -2.67 -8.22 9.73
CA LEU A 63 -1.42 -8.22 10.46
C LEU A 63 -0.38 -9.03 9.68
N LEU A 64 0.75 -8.40 9.36
CA LEU A 64 1.87 -9.01 8.66
C LEU A 64 3.06 -9.15 9.62
N ASN A 65 3.55 -10.36 9.84
CA ASN A 65 4.84 -10.59 10.50
C ASN A 65 5.88 -11.04 9.48
N VAL A 66 6.80 -10.15 9.10
CA VAL A 66 7.73 -10.39 7.98
C VAL A 66 8.72 -11.54 8.22
N LEU A 67 8.88 -12.00 9.47
CA LEU A 67 9.74 -13.14 9.80
C LEU A 67 9.09 -14.49 9.47
N SER A 68 7.80 -14.62 9.75
CA SER A 68 7.07 -15.89 9.68
C SER A 68 6.06 -15.96 8.55
N GLN A 69 5.79 -14.83 7.86
CA GLN A 69 4.84 -14.82 6.77
C GLN A 69 5.38 -15.62 5.58
N GLU A 70 4.54 -16.54 5.13
CA GLU A 70 4.66 -17.28 3.87
C GLU A 70 3.54 -16.85 2.93
N THR A 71 3.59 -17.29 1.67
CA THR A 71 2.49 -17.03 0.73
C THR A 71 1.23 -17.75 1.20
N ASP A 72 0.11 -17.02 1.27
CA ASP A 72 -1.20 -17.54 1.64
C ASP A 72 -2.31 -16.97 0.73
N GLU A 73 -3.57 -17.16 1.12
CA GLU A 73 -4.74 -16.67 0.38
C GLU A 73 -4.73 -15.14 0.19
N TYR A 74 -4.11 -14.39 1.09
CA TYR A 74 -4.18 -12.93 1.13
C TYR A 74 -2.85 -12.26 0.81
N ILE A 75 -1.73 -12.84 1.23
CA ILE A 75 -0.39 -12.28 1.09
C ILE A 75 0.40 -13.12 0.09
N ASN A 76 0.93 -12.43 -0.92
CA ASN A 76 1.92 -12.95 -1.84
C ASN A 76 3.33 -12.60 -1.32
N VAL A 77 4.18 -13.62 -1.17
CA VAL A 77 5.59 -13.45 -0.80
C VAL A 77 6.47 -13.85 -1.98
N VAL A 78 7.31 -12.93 -2.44
CA VAL A 78 8.26 -13.14 -3.53
C VAL A 78 9.67 -13.00 -2.99
N ASP A 79 10.44 -14.08 -3.06
CA ASP A 79 11.88 -14.05 -2.79
C ASP A 79 12.61 -13.63 -4.07
N VAL A 80 13.07 -12.39 -4.10
CA VAL A 80 13.92 -11.84 -5.15
C VAL A 80 15.35 -12.26 -4.81
N VAL A 81 15.81 -13.29 -5.51
CA VAL A 81 17.20 -13.79 -5.39
C VAL A 81 18.13 -12.70 -5.89
N GLY A 82 18.87 -12.09 -4.95
CA GLY A 82 20.00 -11.24 -5.26
C GLY A 82 21.18 -12.08 -5.77
N ASP A 83 22.15 -11.43 -6.42
CA ASP A 83 23.42 -12.09 -6.75
C ASP A 83 24.03 -12.69 -5.47
N GLU A 84 24.27 -14.00 -5.47
CA GLU A 84 24.64 -14.83 -4.30
C GLU A 84 25.80 -14.23 -3.50
N TYR A 85 26.68 -13.46 -4.15
CA TYR A 85 27.86 -12.88 -3.53
C TYR A 85 27.66 -11.51 -2.88
N TYR A 86 26.67 -10.72 -3.31
CA TYR A 86 26.62 -9.29 -2.95
C TYR A 86 25.30 -8.84 -2.34
N SER A 87 24.19 -9.54 -2.59
CA SER A 87 22.87 -9.10 -2.18
C SER A 87 22.17 -10.20 -1.38
N PRO A 88 22.09 -10.08 -0.04
CA PRO A 88 21.23 -10.96 0.73
C PRO A 88 19.82 -10.92 0.13
N GLY A 89 19.19 -12.09 -0.02
CA GLY A 89 17.89 -12.23 -0.68
C GLY A 89 16.88 -11.20 -0.18
N VAL A 90 16.10 -10.63 -1.09
CA VAL A 90 15.08 -9.63 -0.79
C VAL A 90 13.73 -10.33 -0.77
N ARG A 91 12.99 -10.24 0.32
CA ARG A 91 11.61 -10.75 0.40
C ARG A 91 10.64 -9.60 0.21
N GLU A 92 9.79 -9.69 -0.81
CA GLU A 92 8.71 -8.73 -1.06
C GLU A 92 7.37 -9.31 -0.63
N PHE A 93 6.62 -8.55 0.16
CA PHE A 93 5.30 -8.89 0.67
C PHE A 93 4.27 -7.93 0.06
N THR A 94 3.29 -8.51 -0.64
CA THR A 94 2.19 -7.79 -1.29
C THR A 94 0.87 -8.50 -1.01
N VAL A 95 -0.24 -7.78 -1.11
CA VAL A 95 -1.56 -8.43 -1.16
C VAL A 95 -1.72 -9.13 -2.50
N GLN A 96 -2.28 -10.35 -2.49
CA GLN A 96 -2.63 -11.09 -3.70
C GLN A 96 -3.51 -10.23 -4.62
N SER A 97 -3.25 -10.28 -5.93
CA SER A 97 -3.84 -9.35 -6.92
C SER A 97 -5.38 -9.34 -6.90
N GLU A 98 -5.97 -10.50 -6.71
CA GLU A 98 -7.40 -10.78 -6.65
C GLU A 98 -8.03 -10.30 -5.32
N LYS A 99 -7.23 -10.18 -4.26
CA LYS A 99 -7.67 -9.75 -2.92
C LYS A 99 -7.44 -8.25 -2.65
N MET A 100 -6.84 -7.51 -3.58
CA MET A 100 -6.48 -6.10 -3.40
C MET A 100 -7.65 -5.15 -3.08
N ASP A 101 -8.90 -5.54 -3.34
CA ASP A 101 -10.09 -4.74 -2.98
C ASP A 101 -10.79 -5.22 -1.70
N GLU A 102 -10.31 -6.31 -1.09
CA GLU A 102 -10.90 -6.92 0.11
C GLU A 102 -10.04 -6.69 1.35
N VAL A 103 -8.71 -6.72 1.18
CA VAL A 103 -7.75 -6.67 2.29
C VAL A 103 -6.60 -5.72 1.99
N ILE A 104 -5.91 -5.30 3.04
CA ILE A 104 -4.71 -4.47 2.94
C ILE A 104 -3.70 -4.88 4.01
N ILE A 105 -2.40 -4.77 3.73
CA ILE A 105 -1.38 -4.91 4.78
C ILE A 105 -1.54 -3.73 5.75
N GLY A 106 -2.04 -4.01 6.95
CA GLY A 106 -2.27 -3.05 8.01
C GLY A 106 -1.04 -2.96 8.90
N GLU A 107 -1.04 -3.69 10.00
CA GLU A 107 0.10 -3.68 10.94
C GLU A 107 1.26 -4.54 10.42
N VAL A 108 2.46 -3.98 10.43
CA VAL A 108 3.70 -4.65 10.02
C VAL A 108 4.56 -4.89 11.24
N ARG A 109 4.92 -6.15 11.47
CA ARG A 109 5.78 -6.61 12.57
C ARG A 109 7.03 -7.30 12.07
N TYR A 110 8.08 -7.22 12.88
CA TYR A 110 9.25 -8.09 12.82
C TYR A 110 9.36 -8.84 14.15
N GLY A 111 8.86 -10.08 14.20
CA GLY A 111 8.75 -10.82 15.46
C GLY A 111 7.88 -10.06 16.47
N ARG A 112 8.48 -9.58 17.55
CA ARG A 112 7.79 -8.81 18.60
C ARG A 112 7.74 -7.30 18.36
N TYR A 113 8.47 -6.78 17.37
CA TYR A 113 8.57 -5.35 17.12
C TYR A 113 7.47 -4.90 16.17
N ILE A 114 6.68 -3.91 16.57
CA ILE A 114 5.73 -3.21 15.69
C ILE A 114 6.53 -2.16 14.91
N ILE A 115 6.58 -2.32 13.59
CA ILE A 115 7.33 -1.43 12.69
C ILE A 115 6.43 -0.30 12.19
N ASN A 116 5.19 -0.63 11.82
CA ASN A 116 4.19 0.34 11.40
C ASN A 116 2.78 -0.20 11.67
N SER A 117 1.87 0.64 12.14
CA SER A 117 0.47 0.29 12.42
C SER A 117 -0.54 1.29 11.84
N ARG A 118 -0.08 2.27 11.04
CA ARG A 118 -0.96 3.29 10.48
C ARG A 118 -1.77 2.72 9.32
N VAL A 119 -3.10 2.79 9.41
CA VAL A 119 -4.04 2.25 8.40
C VAL A 119 -5.07 3.26 7.91
N GLU A 120 -5.18 4.41 8.56
CA GLU A 120 -6.09 5.49 8.15
C GLU A 120 -5.79 5.91 6.72
N ASP A 121 -6.84 5.97 5.89
CA ASP A 121 -6.79 6.39 4.49
C ASP A 121 -5.87 5.54 3.59
N LEU A 122 -5.42 4.37 4.06
CA LEU A 122 -4.48 3.52 3.35
C LEU A 122 -5.18 2.78 2.20
N ILE A 123 -4.65 2.95 0.99
CA ILE A 123 -5.16 2.32 -0.24
C ILE A 123 -4.29 1.11 -0.63
N PHE A 124 -2.98 1.23 -0.46
CA PHE A 124 -2.04 0.19 -0.83
C PHE A 124 -0.85 0.21 0.12
N ARG A 125 -0.31 -0.98 0.42
CA ARG A 125 0.95 -1.14 1.14
C ARG A 125 1.72 -2.33 0.57
N LYS A 126 3.02 -2.12 0.41
CA LYS A 126 4.03 -3.12 0.06
C LYS A 126 5.14 -3.07 1.10
N VAL A 127 5.64 -4.24 1.48
CA VAL A 127 6.75 -4.34 2.44
C VAL A 127 7.89 -5.12 1.78
N THR A 128 9.12 -4.65 1.94
CA THR A 128 10.32 -5.41 1.56
C THR A 128 11.19 -5.64 2.78
N LEU A 129 11.77 -6.84 2.87
CA LEU A 129 12.75 -7.23 3.88
C LEU A 129 14.06 -7.58 3.17
N GLU A 130 15.13 -6.90 3.56
CA GLU A 130 16.49 -7.08 3.04
C GLU A 130 17.44 -7.44 4.19
N GLY A 131 18.61 -8.01 3.90
CA GLY A 131 19.68 -8.21 4.90
C GLY A 131 19.50 -9.42 5.84
N GLY A 132 18.44 -10.21 5.64
CA GLY A 132 18.18 -11.44 6.38
C GLY A 132 17.96 -11.23 7.89
N SER A 133 18.28 -12.25 8.69
CA SER A 133 18.09 -12.21 10.15
C SER A 133 19.15 -11.42 10.92
N TYR A 134 20.33 -11.21 10.33
CA TYR A 134 21.47 -10.59 11.02
C TYR A 134 21.46 -9.07 10.92
N ASN A 135 21.06 -8.52 9.77
CA ASN A 135 20.99 -7.08 9.55
C ASN A 135 19.71 -6.70 8.80
N PRO A 136 18.52 -6.96 9.39
CA PRO A 136 17.26 -6.76 8.70
C PRO A 136 17.02 -5.28 8.43
N ARG A 137 16.75 -4.97 7.16
CA ARG A 137 16.26 -3.68 6.70
C ARG A 137 14.85 -3.86 6.17
N ILE A 138 13.91 -3.09 6.70
CA ILE A 138 12.50 -3.16 6.31
C ILE A 138 12.13 -1.88 5.60
N THR A 139 11.64 -1.97 4.37
CA THR A 139 11.11 -0.80 3.66
C THR A 139 9.61 -0.98 3.46
N ILE A 140 8.84 0.02 3.84
CA ILE A 140 7.38 0.04 3.72
C ILE A 140 7.00 1.13 2.73
N THR A 141 6.43 0.76 1.59
CA THR A 141 5.84 1.69 0.63
C THR A 141 4.33 1.67 0.79
N SER A 142 3.76 2.82 1.16
CA SER A 142 2.32 3.02 1.37
C SER A 142 1.77 4.08 0.43
N ARG A 143 0.54 3.90 -0.05
CA ARG A 143 -0.23 4.90 -0.78
C ARG A 143 -1.52 5.20 -0.03
N TYR A 144 -1.82 6.49 0.11
CA TYR A 144 -3.00 6.98 0.83
C TYR A 144 -4.03 7.60 -0.14
N ASN A 145 -5.25 7.82 0.35
CA ASN A 145 -6.34 8.41 -0.44
C ASN A 145 -6.12 9.89 -0.81
N ASP A 146 -5.19 10.57 -0.15
CA ASP A 146 -4.75 11.92 -0.51
C ASP A 146 -3.79 11.93 -1.71
N GLY A 147 -3.47 10.74 -2.26
CA GLY A 147 -2.54 10.57 -3.36
C GLY A 147 -1.06 10.65 -2.96
N MET A 148 -0.74 10.67 -1.67
CA MET A 148 0.63 10.60 -1.18
C MET A 148 1.15 9.16 -1.20
N ASP A 149 2.31 8.97 -1.83
CA ASP A 149 3.14 7.79 -1.71
C ASP A 149 4.23 8.06 -0.65
N ILE A 150 4.25 7.24 0.40
CA ILE A 150 5.25 7.32 1.47
C ILE A 150 6.07 6.04 1.45
N THR A 151 7.38 6.17 1.34
CA THR A 151 8.34 5.06 1.46
C THR A 151 9.19 5.28 2.69
N THR A 152 9.03 4.42 3.69
CA THR A 152 9.71 4.53 4.97
C THR A 152 10.61 3.32 5.17
N SER A 153 11.92 3.55 5.39
CA SER A 153 12.92 2.50 5.62
C SER A 153 13.30 2.45 7.10
N TYR A 154 13.45 1.24 7.62
CA TYR A 154 13.87 0.97 9.00
C TYR A 154 15.08 0.05 9.00
N ILE A 155 16.01 0.32 9.89
CA ILE A 155 17.18 -0.54 10.14
C ILE A 155 17.13 -1.07 11.57
N TYR A 156 17.55 -2.31 11.77
CA TYR A 156 17.70 -2.90 13.09
C TYR A 156 19.11 -2.67 13.62
N ILE A 157 19.22 -2.16 14.84
CA ILE A 157 20.51 -2.02 15.52
C ILE A 157 20.52 -2.98 16.70
N SER A 158 21.36 -4.02 16.60
CA SER A 158 21.62 -4.95 17.71
C SER A 158 22.53 -4.28 18.76
N GLY A 159 22.31 -4.61 20.02
CA GLY A 159 23.06 -4.03 21.14
C GLY A 159 22.18 -3.86 22.38
N GLU A 160 22.40 -2.79 23.14
CA GLU A 160 21.72 -2.58 24.43
C GLU A 160 20.20 -2.47 24.32
N THR A 161 19.68 -1.87 23.23
CA THR A 161 18.24 -1.61 23.10
C THR A 161 17.51 -2.50 22.10
N ASN A 162 18.23 -3.22 21.23
CA ASN A 162 17.67 -4.17 20.24
C ASN A 162 16.36 -3.67 19.61
N LYS A 163 16.43 -2.63 18.76
CA LYS A 163 15.23 -2.00 18.19
C LYS A 163 15.44 -1.54 16.75
N PHE A 164 14.33 -1.30 16.07
CA PHE A 164 14.30 -0.67 14.75
C PHE A 164 14.33 0.85 14.89
N TYR A 165 15.10 1.48 14.02
CA TYR A 165 15.19 2.93 13.88
C TYR A 165 14.69 3.33 12.50
N LEU A 166 13.97 4.44 12.44
CA LEU A 166 13.64 5.11 11.19
C LEU A 166 14.95 5.57 10.54
N TRP A 167 15.27 5.03 9.36
CA TRP A 167 16.45 5.38 8.59
C TRP A 167 16.15 6.46 7.56
N GLU A 168 15.04 6.31 6.84
CA GLU A 168 14.68 7.20 5.75
C GLU A 168 13.15 7.31 5.63
N ASP A 169 12.63 8.51 5.39
CA ASP A 169 11.23 8.76 5.05
C ASP A 169 11.18 9.59 3.76
N ARG A 170 10.69 8.98 2.67
CA ARG A 170 10.52 9.64 1.37
C ARG A 170 9.04 9.78 1.05
N ARG A 171 8.66 10.98 0.63
CA ARG A 171 7.27 11.32 0.28
C ARG A 171 7.20 11.83 -1.13
N LYS A 172 6.25 11.33 -1.91
CA LYS A 172 6.03 11.73 -3.29
C LYS A 172 4.54 11.75 -3.58
N MET A 173 4.07 12.80 -4.24
CA MET A 173 2.71 12.80 -4.77
C MET A 173 2.61 11.87 -5.97
N ILE A 174 1.51 11.12 -6.09
CA ILE A 174 1.26 10.26 -7.24
C ILE A 174 1.37 11.07 -8.53
N ALA A 175 2.23 10.60 -9.43
CA ALA A 175 2.27 11.08 -10.79
C ALA A 175 1.02 10.53 -11.48
N LEU A 176 0.11 11.43 -11.86
CA LEU A 176 -0.91 11.08 -12.82
C LEU A 176 -0.18 11.08 -14.16
N LEU A 177 0.04 9.90 -14.73
CA LEU A 177 0.60 9.79 -16.08
C LEU A 177 -0.28 10.63 -17.01
N GLU A 178 0.37 11.53 -17.76
CA GLU A 178 -0.22 12.21 -18.92
C GLU A 178 -0.38 11.22 -20.09
#